data_AF-A0A6J6I3A8-F1
#
_entry.id   AF-A0A6J6I3A8-F1
#
_cell.length_a   1.000
_cell.length_b   1.000
_cell.length_c   1.000
_cell.angle_alpha   90.00
_cell.angle_beta   90.00
_cell.angle_gamma   90.00
#
_symmetry.space_group_name_H-M   'P 1'
#
loop_
_entity.id
_entity.type
_entity.pdbx_description
1 polymer ?
#
loop_
_entity_poly.entity_id
_entity_poly.type
_entity_poly.pdbx_seq_one_letter_code
_entity_poly.pdbx_strand_id
1 'polypeptide(L)'
;MVHKNNVLTRAGGLWSRVFKEVSKDFTDVTTDYLHVDAASMFFVTNPERFDVVVTDNLFGDIITDIAAAICGGIGLAASGNINPTGAFPSMFEPVHGSAPDIAGKNQADPTATVLSVAMMLNHLGQTQAAKDVENAVAQDLLNRGDKKRSTTEIGDALVRGVA
;
A
#
# COMPACT_ATOMS: atom_id res chain seq x y z
N MET A 1 15.79 2.22 -3.86
CA MET A 1 15.93 0.80 -3.50
C MET A 1 16.25 0.66 -2.02
N VAL A 2 15.60 -0.26 -1.30
CA VAL A 2 15.91 -0.60 0.10
C VAL A 2 16.44 -2.04 0.16
N HIS A 3 17.59 -2.26 0.79
CA HIS A 3 18.16 -3.60 1.00
C HIS A 3 19.20 -3.59 2.14
N LYS A 4 19.91 -4.70 2.40
CA LYS A 4 21.06 -4.76 3.31
C LYS A 4 22.32 -5.32 2.62
N ASN A 5 22.79 -4.67 1.55
CA ASN A 5 23.85 -5.20 0.67
C ASN A 5 25.25 -5.37 1.31
N ASN A 6 25.52 -4.69 2.43
CA ASN A 6 26.77 -4.81 3.17
C ASN A 6 26.85 -6.11 4.01
N VAL A 7 25.70 -6.66 4.42
CA VAL A 7 25.62 -7.93 5.19
C VAL A 7 25.16 -9.07 4.30
N LEU A 8 24.08 -8.88 3.56
CA LEU A 8 23.56 -9.86 2.60
C LEU A 8 24.27 -9.70 1.26
N THR A 9 25.57 -9.98 1.22
CA THR A 9 26.45 -9.60 0.09
C THR A 9 26.07 -10.26 -1.24
N ARG A 10 25.54 -11.48 -1.22
CA ARG A 10 25.12 -12.19 -2.44
C ARG A 10 23.79 -11.68 -2.96
N ALA A 11 22.73 -11.73 -2.13
CA ALA A 11 21.41 -11.22 -2.49
C ALA A 11 21.45 -9.71 -2.77
N GLY A 12 22.06 -8.94 -1.89
CA GLY A 12 22.18 -7.49 -2.04
C GLY A 12 23.08 -7.07 -3.19
N GLY A 13 24.11 -7.86 -3.50
CA GLY A 13 24.88 -7.67 -4.72
C GLY A 13 24.03 -7.87 -5.97
N LEU A 14 23.17 -8.91 -6.00
CA LEU A 14 22.23 -9.15 -7.11
C LEU A 14 21.25 -7.98 -7.25
N TRP A 15 20.55 -7.61 -6.17
CA TRP A 15 19.62 -6.48 -6.15
C TRP A 15 20.27 -5.19 -6.65
N SER A 16 21.48 -4.88 -6.15
CA SER A 16 22.20 -3.66 -6.53
C SER A 16 22.59 -3.65 -8.01
N ARG A 17 23.01 -4.79 -8.57
CA ARG A 17 23.35 -4.88 -10.00
C ARG A 17 22.12 -4.75 -10.90
N VAL A 18 21.06 -5.49 -10.60
CA VAL A 18 19.81 -5.46 -11.40
C VAL A 18 19.18 -4.08 -11.34
N PHE A 19 19.08 -3.47 -10.15
CA PHE A 19 18.53 -2.12 -10.01
C PHE A 19 19.32 -1.08 -10.83
N LYS A 20 20.66 -1.14 -10.79
CA LYS A 20 21.52 -0.25 -11.60
C LYS A 20 21.46 -0.54 -13.11
N GLU A 21 21.16 -1.77 -13.49
CA GLU A 21 20.99 -2.14 -14.90
C GLU A 21 19.68 -1.55 -15.44
N VAL A 22 18.56 -1.83 -14.76
CA VAL A 22 17.22 -1.32 -15.13
C VAL A 22 17.17 0.21 -15.07
N SER A 23 17.83 0.85 -14.09
CA SER A 23 17.78 2.32 -13.96
C SER A 23 18.36 3.06 -15.17
N LYS A 24 19.17 2.40 -16.01
CA LYS A 24 19.70 3.03 -17.24
C LYS A 24 18.61 3.24 -18.29
N ASP A 25 17.54 2.47 -18.23
CA ASP A 25 16.43 2.55 -19.18
C ASP A 25 15.40 3.63 -18.78
N PHE A 26 15.52 4.18 -17.56
CA PHE A 26 14.60 5.17 -16.96
C PHE A 26 15.37 6.39 -16.44
N THR A 27 16.02 7.13 -17.34
CA THR A 27 16.92 8.24 -16.98
C THR A 27 16.22 9.47 -16.37
N ASP A 28 14.90 9.55 -16.52
CA ASP A 28 14.02 10.56 -15.93
C ASP A 28 13.66 10.28 -14.47
N VAL A 29 13.91 9.06 -13.98
CA VAL A 29 13.66 8.66 -12.59
C VAL A 29 14.93 8.82 -11.76
N THR A 30 14.87 9.66 -10.72
CA THR A 30 15.97 9.79 -9.76
C THR A 30 16.02 8.55 -8.85
N THR A 31 17.22 8.04 -8.59
CA THR A 31 17.40 6.81 -7.80
C THR A 31 18.25 7.03 -6.57
N ASP A 32 17.87 6.42 -5.45
CA ASP A 32 18.65 6.38 -4.21
C ASP A 32 18.68 4.95 -3.61
N TYR A 33 19.65 4.70 -2.74
CA TYR A 33 19.80 3.45 -1.99
C TYR A 33 19.86 3.70 -0.48
N LEU A 34 19.09 2.89 0.26
CA LEU A 34 19.13 2.90 1.72
C LEU A 34 19.29 1.49 2.26
N HIS A 35 20.04 1.38 3.36
CA HIS A 35 19.95 0.20 4.18
C HIS A 35 18.58 0.08 4.83
N VAL A 36 18.05 -1.14 4.99
CA VAL A 36 16.70 -1.36 5.55
C VAL A 36 16.51 -0.73 6.93
N ASP A 37 17.51 -0.78 7.80
CA ASP A 37 17.48 -0.12 9.12
C ASP A 37 17.39 1.41 9.01
N ALA A 38 18.18 2.02 8.13
CA ALA A 38 18.09 3.45 7.86
C ALA A 38 16.73 3.82 7.23
N ALA A 39 16.23 3.01 6.30
CA ALA A 39 14.92 3.21 5.69
C ALA A 39 13.81 3.15 6.75
N SER A 40 13.78 2.12 7.61
CA SER A 40 12.81 2.00 8.70
C SER A 40 12.84 3.21 9.64
N MET A 41 14.03 3.71 10.00
CA MET A 41 14.16 4.94 10.79
C MET A 41 13.59 6.15 10.06
N PHE A 42 13.85 6.28 8.76
CA PHE A 42 13.37 7.38 7.95
C PHE A 42 11.87 7.35 7.68
N PHE A 43 11.24 6.17 7.55
CA PHE A 43 9.78 6.10 7.48
C PHE A 43 9.12 6.79 8.68
N VAL A 44 9.73 6.69 9.86
CA VAL A 44 9.18 7.33 11.08
C VAL A 44 9.57 8.80 11.20
N THR A 45 10.78 9.18 10.78
CA THR A 45 11.37 10.50 11.09
C THR A 45 11.35 11.51 9.95
N ASN A 46 11.28 11.03 8.71
CA ASN A 46 11.23 11.82 7.48
C ASN A 46 10.54 10.98 6.38
N PRO A 47 9.22 10.70 6.50
CA PRO A 47 8.49 9.92 5.51
C PRO A 47 8.37 10.61 4.15
N GLU A 48 8.37 11.95 4.11
CA GLU A 48 8.14 12.76 2.92
C GLU A 48 9.22 12.62 1.83
N ARG A 49 10.38 12.04 2.17
CA ARG A 49 11.45 11.76 1.20
C ARG A 49 11.17 10.56 0.30
N PHE A 50 10.18 9.73 0.62
CA PHE A 50 9.87 8.53 -0.14
C PHE A 50 8.76 8.82 -1.16
N ASP A 51 9.00 8.38 -2.39
CA ASP A 51 7.99 8.33 -3.46
C ASP A 51 7.70 6.87 -3.79
N VAL A 52 8.60 6.20 -4.52
CA VAL A 52 8.52 4.76 -4.81
C VAL A 52 9.63 4.00 -4.09
N VAL A 53 9.24 2.97 -3.32
CA VAL A 53 10.17 2.08 -2.63
C VAL A 53 10.10 0.68 -3.24
N VAL A 54 11.24 0.21 -3.75
CA VAL A 54 11.43 -1.18 -4.19
C VAL A 54 12.36 -1.90 -3.24
N THR A 55 11.99 -3.12 -2.84
CA THR A 55 12.75 -3.97 -1.93
C THR A 55 12.42 -5.45 -2.13
N ASP A 56 13.05 -6.34 -1.35
CA ASP A 56 12.77 -7.77 -1.40
C ASP A 56 11.54 -8.16 -0.57
N ASN A 57 11.19 -9.45 -0.57
CA ASN A 57 9.96 -9.91 0.08
C ASN A 57 9.97 -9.65 1.60
N LEU A 58 11.05 -9.99 2.31
CA LEU A 58 11.12 -9.87 3.77
C LEU A 58 11.21 -8.41 4.23
N PHE A 59 12.01 -7.59 3.56
CA PHE A 59 12.07 -6.17 3.91
C PHE A 59 10.77 -5.45 3.52
N GLY A 60 10.15 -5.87 2.41
CA GLY A 60 8.85 -5.39 1.96
C GLY A 60 7.79 -5.57 3.04
N ASP A 61 7.62 -6.81 3.51
CA ASP A 61 6.69 -7.19 4.58
C ASP A 61 6.78 -6.26 5.80
N ILE A 62 8.01 -5.95 6.24
CA ILE A 62 8.24 -5.07 7.39
C ILE A 62 7.94 -3.60 7.05
N ILE A 63 8.49 -3.06 5.95
CA ILE A 63 8.39 -1.62 5.70
C ILE A 63 7.01 -1.20 5.21
N THR A 64 6.24 -2.09 4.59
CA THR A 64 4.84 -1.80 4.23
C THR A 64 3.96 -1.67 5.46
N ASP A 65 4.20 -2.46 6.51
CA ASP A 65 3.50 -2.33 7.78
C ASP A 65 3.88 -1.04 8.53
N ILE A 66 5.17 -0.66 8.50
CA ILE A 66 5.60 0.63 9.04
C ILE A 66 4.92 1.78 8.29
N ALA A 67 4.88 1.72 6.95
CA ALA A 67 4.22 2.70 6.11
C ALA A 67 2.72 2.81 6.44
N ALA A 68 2.04 1.68 6.57
CA ALA A 68 0.64 1.65 6.96
C ALA A 68 0.42 2.26 8.35
N ALA A 69 1.29 1.97 9.32
CA ALA A 69 1.20 2.50 10.68
C ALA A 69 1.33 4.04 10.73
N ILE A 70 2.28 4.63 9.99
CA ILE A 70 2.47 6.08 9.97
C ILE A 70 1.38 6.82 9.16
N CYS A 71 0.73 6.13 8.22
CA CYS A 71 -0.37 6.67 7.42
C CYS A 71 -1.75 6.59 8.10
N GLY A 72 -1.81 6.28 9.40
CA GLY A 72 -3.07 6.21 10.16
C GLY A 72 -3.53 4.79 10.50
N GLY A 73 -2.73 3.76 10.16
CA GLY A 73 -2.92 2.38 10.58
C GLY A 73 -3.21 1.40 9.44
N ILE A 74 -2.94 0.12 9.70
CA ILE A 74 -3.13 -1.00 8.76
C ILE A 74 -4.58 -1.16 8.27
N GLY A 75 -5.56 -0.64 9.03
CA GLY A 75 -6.98 -0.64 8.65
C GLY A 75 -7.33 0.26 7.47
N LEU A 76 -6.38 1.10 7.00
CA LEU A 76 -6.55 1.99 5.85
C LEU A 76 -5.64 1.61 4.67
N ALA A 77 -4.80 0.58 4.83
CA ALA A 77 -3.84 0.19 3.79
C ALA A 77 -4.43 -0.89 2.88
N ALA A 78 -4.37 -0.63 1.56
CA ALA A 78 -4.74 -1.58 0.51
C ALA A 78 -3.50 -2.19 -0.15
N SER A 79 -3.64 -3.39 -0.69
CA SER A 79 -2.57 -4.14 -1.35
C SER A 79 -3.02 -4.73 -2.70
N GLY A 80 -2.05 -4.86 -3.60
CA GLY A 80 -2.20 -5.53 -4.89
C GLY A 80 -1.06 -6.54 -5.12
N ASN A 81 -1.42 -7.81 -5.25
CA ASN A 81 -0.54 -8.89 -5.69
C ASN A 81 -0.66 -9.04 -7.21
N ILE A 82 0.25 -8.39 -7.93
CA ILE A 82 0.15 -8.22 -9.37
C ILE A 82 0.85 -9.36 -10.12
N ASN A 83 0.19 -9.92 -11.13
CA ASN A 83 0.83 -10.71 -12.18
C ASN A 83 1.11 -9.81 -13.39
N PRO A 84 2.34 -9.28 -13.57
CA PRO A 84 2.57 -8.19 -14.54
C PRO A 84 2.38 -8.61 -15.99
N THR A 85 2.45 -9.91 -16.30
CA THR A 85 2.23 -10.44 -17.65
C THR A 85 0.75 -10.58 -18.01
N GLY A 86 -0.15 -10.53 -17.01
CA GLY A 86 -1.58 -10.78 -17.20
C GLY A 86 -1.93 -12.23 -17.57
N ALA A 87 -1.00 -13.17 -17.44
CA ALA A 87 -1.24 -14.58 -17.74
C ALA A 87 -2.16 -15.25 -16.68
N PHE A 88 -2.18 -14.69 -15.47
CA PHE A 88 -3.04 -15.10 -14.37
C PHE A 88 -3.70 -13.85 -13.75
N PRO A 89 -4.86 -13.98 -13.10
CA PRO A 89 -5.48 -12.84 -12.43
C PRO A 89 -4.59 -12.34 -11.29
N SER A 90 -4.43 -11.02 -11.21
CA SER A 90 -3.90 -10.33 -10.03
C SER A 90 -4.91 -10.40 -8.88
N MET A 91 -4.45 -10.29 -7.64
CA MET A 91 -5.28 -10.30 -6.42
C MET A 91 -5.16 -8.98 -5.68
N PHE A 92 -6.28 -8.46 -5.16
CA PHE A 92 -6.33 -7.20 -4.43
C PHE A 92 -7.02 -7.41 -3.08
N GLU A 93 -6.40 -6.94 -2.01
CA GLU A 93 -6.83 -7.24 -0.63
C GLU A 93 -6.50 -6.07 0.31
N PRO A 94 -7.20 -5.93 1.45
CA PRO A 94 -6.72 -5.08 2.53
C PRO A 94 -5.43 -5.66 3.13
N VAL A 95 -4.55 -4.80 3.66
CA VAL A 95 -3.32 -5.26 4.33
C VAL A 95 -3.64 -5.90 5.70
N HIS A 96 -4.72 -5.47 6.37
CA HIS A 96 -5.08 -6.03 7.67
C HIS A 96 -5.48 -7.52 7.59
N GLY A 97 -5.20 -8.27 8.66
CA GLY A 97 -5.60 -9.66 8.80
C GLY A 97 -7.10 -9.87 9.10
N SER A 98 -7.45 -11.08 9.55
CA SER A 98 -8.84 -11.53 9.74
C SER A 98 -9.56 -10.98 10.98
N ALA A 99 -8.84 -10.35 11.91
CA ALA A 99 -9.36 -9.81 13.18
C ALA A 99 -10.45 -10.70 13.85
N PRO A 100 -10.12 -11.94 14.26
CA PRO A 100 -11.12 -12.92 14.72
C PRO A 100 -11.91 -12.48 15.96
N ASP A 101 -11.33 -11.62 16.78
CA ASP A 101 -11.92 -11.08 18.00
C ASP A 101 -13.13 -10.17 17.73
N ILE A 102 -13.25 -9.60 16.52
CA ILE A 102 -14.39 -8.77 16.09
C ILE A 102 -15.22 -9.39 14.96
N ALA A 103 -14.91 -10.62 14.55
CA ALA A 103 -15.65 -11.33 13.51
C ALA A 103 -17.15 -11.41 13.83
N GLY A 104 -18.00 -11.07 12.86
CA GLY A 104 -19.45 -11.07 13.01
C GLY A 104 -20.04 -9.93 13.87
N LYS A 105 -19.22 -8.99 14.37
CA LYS A 105 -19.67 -7.90 15.24
C LYS A 105 -20.03 -6.60 14.51
N ASN A 106 -19.87 -6.55 13.19
CA ASN A 106 -20.09 -5.34 12.38
C ASN A 106 -19.23 -4.14 12.83
N GLN A 107 -17.99 -4.40 13.28
CA GLN A 107 -17.08 -3.41 13.86
C GLN A 107 -15.83 -3.13 13.00
N ALA A 108 -15.54 -3.96 11.99
CA ALA A 108 -14.39 -3.77 11.13
C ALA A 108 -14.58 -2.54 10.23
N ASP A 109 -13.53 -1.76 10.02
CA ASP A 109 -13.54 -0.64 9.06
C ASP A 109 -13.31 -1.21 7.64
N PRO A 110 -14.29 -1.09 6.72
CA PRO A 110 -14.17 -1.67 5.37
C PRO A 110 -13.28 -0.83 4.43
N THR A 111 -12.77 0.32 4.89
CA THR A 111 -12.08 1.30 4.02
C THR A 111 -10.90 0.69 3.25
N ALA A 112 -10.03 -0.08 3.90
CA ALA A 112 -8.91 -0.75 3.21
C ALA A 112 -9.38 -1.73 2.12
N THR A 113 -10.48 -2.45 2.36
CA THR A 113 -11.06 -3.36 1.35
C THR A 113 -11.65 -2.57 0.17
N VAL A 114 -12.29 -1.44 0.44
CA VAL A 114 -12.81 -0.58 -0.63
C VAL A 114 -11.68 0.06 -1.45
N LEU A 115 -10.59 0.47 -0.80
CA LEU A 115 -9.40 0.98 -1.50
C LEU A 115 -8.72 -0.11 -2.35
N SER A 116 -8.73 -1.39 -1.92
CA SER A 116 -8.21 -2.48 -2.77
C SER A 116 -9.07 -2.70 -4.02
N VAL A 117 -10.38 -2.46 -3.94
CA VAL A 117 -11.27 -2.43 -5.11
C VAL A 117 -10.90 -1.28 -6.06
N ALA A 118 -10.58 -0.10 -5.54
CA ALA A 118 -10.10 1.01 -6.39
C ALA A 118 -8.80 0.63 -7.12
N MET A 119 -7.83 0.01 -6.43
CA MET A 119 -6.61 -0.50 -7.05
C MET A 119 -6.91 -1.53 -8.15
N MET A 120 -7.85 -2.45 -7.90
CA MET A 120 -8.30 -3.44 -8.88
C MET A 120 -8.94 -2.77 -10.11
N LEU A 121 -9.84 -1.81 -9.91
CA LEU A 121 -10.49 -1.07 -10.99
C LEU A 121 -9.45 -0.36 -11.85
N ASN A 122 -8.47 0.30 -11.23
CA ASN A 122 -7.38 0.95 -11.94
C ASN A 122 -6.54 -0.06 -12.75
N HIS A 123 -6.21 -1.22 -12.17
CA HIS A 123 -5.50 -2.30 -12.85
C HIS A 123 -6.26 -2.85 -14.06
N LEU A 124 -7.61 -2.91 -13.99
CA LEU A 124 -8.49 -3.34 -15.07
C LEU A 124 -8.77 -2.24 -16.11
N GLY A 125 -8.15 -1.06 -16.00
CA GLY A 125 -8.34 0.07 -16.90
C GLY A 125 -9.59 0.91 -16.63
N GLN A 126 -10.34 0.61 -15.57
CA GLN A 126 -11.53 1.37 -15.12
C GLN A 126 -11.11 2.57 -14.28
N THR A 127 -10.27 3.43 -14.85
CA THR A 127 -9.59 4.52 -14.12
C THR A 127 -10.54 5.57 -13.55
N GLN A 128 -11.66 5.86 -14.22
CA GLN A 128 -12.67 6.79 -13.68
C GLN A 128 -13.36 6.20 -12.46
N ALA A 129 -13.81 4.95 -12.53
CA ALA A 129 -14.46 4.27 -11.41
C ALA A 129 -13.50 4.13 -10.20
N ALA A 130 -12.21 3.86 -10.44
CA ALA A 130 -11.20 3.85 -9.40
C ALA A 130 -11.11 5.21 -8.68
N LYS A 131 -11.04 6.30 -9.44
CA LYS A 131 -11.02 7.67 -8.89
C LYS A 131 -12.28 8.02 -8.12
N ASP A 132 -13.45 7.60 -8.60
CA ASP A 132 -14.72 7.87 -7.91
C ASP A 132 -14.74 7.20 -6.53
N VAL A 133 -14.24 5.96 -6.44
CA VAL A 133 -14.09 5.23 -5.16
C VAL A 133 -13.05 5.91 -4.26
N GLU A 134 -11.88 6.27 -4.77
CA GLU A 134 -10.83 6.98 -4.01
C GLU A 134 -11.34 8.31 -3.46
N ASN A 135 -12.07 9.08 -4.28
CA ASN A 135 -12.67 10.35 -3.87
C ASN A 135 -13.71 10.15 -2.77
N ALA A 136 -14.59 9.15 -2.90
CA ALA A 136 -15.58 8.83 -1.88
C ALA A 136 -14.92 8.47 -0.54
N VAL A 137 -13.86 7.65 -0.57
CA VAL A 137 -13.07 7.31 0.62
C VAL A 137 -12.40 8.55 1.21
N ALA A 138 -11.75 9.38 0.38
CA ALA A 138 -11.09 10.59 0.85
C ALA A 138 -12.08 11.57 1.51
N GLN A 139 -13.25 11.77 0.90
CA GLN A 139 -14.31 12.61 1.47
C GLN A 139 -14.85 12.04 2.78
N ASP A 140 -15.05 10.72 2.89
CA ASP A 140 -15.48 10.12 4.15
C ASP A 140 -14.42 10.28 5.25
N LEU A 141 -13.14 10.05 4.93
CA LEU A 141 -12.03 10.21 5.89
C LEU A 141 -11.90 11.65 6.40
N LEU A 142 -12.16 12.65 5.56
CA LEU A 142 -12.17 14.06 5.97
C LEU A 142 -13.34 14.42 6.89
N ASN A 143 -14.49 13.74 6.75
CA ASN A 143 -15.74 14.12 7.40
C ASN A 143 -16.16 13.20 8.57
N ARG A 144 -15.60 11.98 8.67
CA ARG A 144 -16.03 10.96 9.65
C ARG A 144 -15.82 11.33 11.11
N GLY A 145 -14.83 12.19 11.40
CA GLY A 145 -14.40 12.55 12.75
C GLY A 145 -14.05 11.32 13.62
N ASP A 146 -14.18 11.48 14.95
CA ASP A 146 -13.86 10.41 15.93
C ASP A 146 -15.04 9.47 16.23
N LYS A 147 -16.16 9.63 15.53
CA LYS A 147 -17.36 8.83 15.78
C LYS A 147 -17.11 7.38 15.38
N LYS A 148 -17.28 6.45 16.33
CA LYS A 148 -17.32 5.02 16.03
C LYS A 148 -18.53 4.71 15.17
N ARG A 149 -18.28 4.08 14.02
CA ARG A 149 -19.28 3.64 13.04
C ARG A 149 -19.12 2.14 12.82
N SER A 150 -20.22 1.47 12.56
CA SER A 150 -20.24 0.06 12.17
C SER A 150 -19.72 -0.12 10.74
N THR A 151 -19.36 -1.36 10.37
CA THR A 151 -18.92 -1.69 9.00
C THR A 151 -19.97 -1.25 7.98
N THR A 152 -21.24 -1.49 8.26
CA THR A 152 -22.36 -1.09 7.38
C THR A 152 -22.49 0.43 7.25
N GLU A 153 -22.43 1.18 8.35
CA GLU A 153 -22.54 2.64 8.31
C GLU A 153 -21.43 3.28 7.47
N ILE A 154 -20.21 2.73 7.53
CA ILE A 154 -19.08 3.18 6.70
C ILE A 154 -19.35 2.82 5.24
N GLY A 155 -19.73 1.57 4.95
CA GLY A 155 -20.07 1.15 3.59
C GLY A 155 -21.16 2.01 2.94
N ASP A 156 -22.25 2.27 3.66
CA ASP A 156 -23.34 3.13 3.19
C ASP A 156 -22.89 4.58 2.94
N ALA A 157 -21.97 5.10 3.77
CA ALA A 157 -21.40 6.43 3.58
C ALA A 157 -20.55 6.51 2.31
N LEU A 158 -19.72 5.49 2.07
CA LEU A 158 -18.88 5.40 0.87
C LEU A 158 -19.74 5.28 -0.39
N VAL A 159 -20.78 4.45 -0.40
CA VAL A 159 -21.70 4.33 -1.55
C VAL A 159 -22.37 5.67 -1.89
N ARG A 160 -22.81 6.43 -0.88
CA ARG A 160 -23.37 7.78 -1.10
C ARG A 160 -22.34 8.77 -1.65
N GLY A 161 -21.05 8.59 -1.34
CA GLY A 161 -19.96 9.46 -1.79
C GLY A 161 -19.50 9.22 -3.23
N VAL A 162 -19.89 8.11 -3.85
CA VAL A 162 -19.59 7.80 -5.26
C VAL A 162 -20.58 8.46 -6.24
N ALA A 163 -21.67 9.05 -5.72
CA ALA A 163 -22.75 9.66 -6.50
C ALA A 163 -22.46 11.10 -6.95
#